data_AF-A0A2W6RCG1-F1
#
_entry.id   AF-A0A2W6RCG1-F1
#
_cell.length_a   1.000
_cell.length_b   1.000
_cell.length_c   1.000
_cell.angle_alpha   90.00
_cell.angle_beta   90.00
_cell.angle_gamma   90.00
#
_symmetry.space_group_name_H-M   'P 1'
#
loop_
_entity.id
_entity.type
_entity.pdbx_description
1 polymer ?
#
loop_
_entity_poly.entity_id
_entity_poly.type
_entity_poly.pdbx_seq_one_letter_code
_entity_poly.pdbx_strand_id
1 'polypeptide(L)' 'MATCPICHKAEADPKYRPFCSRRCSEVDLQRWFSGAYAIPAALDDSADEDVENGLGAGQAQKPPL' A
#
# COMPACT_ATOMS: atom_id res chain seq x y z
N MET A 1 22.59 -5.34 3.64
CA MET A 1 21.33 -5.97 4.08
C MET A 1 20.18 -5.00 3.85
N ALA A 2 18.97 -5.47 3.55
CA ALA A 2 17.78 -4.62 3.41
C ALA A 2 16.92 -4.68 4.68
N THR A 3 16.39 -3.54 5.12
CA THR A 3 15.49 -3.45 6.28
C THR A 3 14.06 -3.78 5.86
N CYS A 4 13.29 -4.44 6.73
CA CYS A 4 11.89 -4.80 6.46
C CYS A 4 11.04 -3.55 6.16
N PRO A 5 10.36 -3.48 5.00
CA PRO A 5 9.60 -2.30 4.58
C PRO A 5 8.27 -2.12 5.32
N ILE A 6 7.86 -3.10 6.13
CA ILE A 6 6.58 -3.05 6.86
C ILE A 6 6.78 -2.53 8.29
N CYS A 7 7.85 -2.96 8.96
CA CYS A 7 8.04 -2.67 10.37
C CYS A 7 9.24 -1.77 10.66
N HIS A 8 10.16 -1.60 9.71
CA HIS A 8 11.38 -0.78 9.77
C HIS A 8 12.27 -1.02 11.00
N LYS A 9 12.15 -2.19 11.64
CA LYS A 9 12.84 -2.51 12.91
C LYS A 9 13.89 -3.61 12.79
N ALA A 10 13.74 -4.48 11.80
CA ALA A 10 14.59 -5.66 11.64
C ALA A 10 14.98 -5.82 10.18
N GLU A 11 16.12 -6.48 9.96
CA GLU A 11 16.58 -6.86 8.63
C GLU A 11 15.65 -7.92 8.01
N ALA A 12 15.63 -7.98 6.68
CA ALA A 12 14.87 -8.99 5.96
C ALA A 12 15.41 -10.40 6.28
N ASP A 13 14.52 -11.30 6.66
CA ASP A 13 14.83 -12.71 6.87
C ASP A 13 14.92 -13.41 5.51
N PRO A 14 15.96 -14.21 5.23
CA PRO A 14 16.12 -14.91 3.95
C PRO A 14 14.88 -15.70 3.48
N LYS A 15 14.10 -16.28 4.41
CA LYS A 15 12.88 -17.03 4.12
C LYS A 15 11.69 -16.14 3.78
N TYR A 16 11.68 -14.89 4.26
CA TYR A 16 10.55 -13.98 4.14
C TYR A 16 10.85 -12.71 3.36
N ARG A 17 11.98 -12.64 2.64
CA ARG A 17 12.38 -11.42 1.90
C ARG A 17 11.24 -10.95 0.98
N PRO A 18 10.95 -9.63 0.94
CA PRO A 18 11.70 -8.52 1.54
C PRO A 18 11.42 -8.25 3.03
N PHE A 19 10.66 -9.09 3.72
CA PHE A 19 10.19 -8.88 5.09
C PHE A 19 11.05 -9.59 6.14
N CYS A 20 10.93 -9.16 7.40
CA CYS A 20 11.61 -9.81 8.53
C CYS A 20 10.88 -11.02 9.10
N SER A 21 9.61 -11.28 8.70
CA SER A 21 8.79 -12.38 9.24
C SER A 21 7.54 -12.64 8.40
N ARG A 22 6.93 -13.81 8.60
CA ARG A 22 5.59 -14.14 8.05
C ARG A 22 4.52 -13.11 8.42
N ARG A 23 4.57 -12.59 9.65
CA ARG A 23 3.59 -11.60 10.10
C ARG A 23 3.66 -10.32 9.27
N CYS A 24 4.87 -9.86 8.93
CA CYS A 24 5.04 -8.67 8.10
C CYS A 24 4.59 -8.91 6.65
N SER A 25 4.81 -10.10 6.08
CA SER A 25 4.30 -10.42 4.74
C SER A 25 2.77 -10.46 4.70
N GLU A 26 2.12 -10.99 5.74
CA GLU A 26 0.65 -11.02 5.84
C GLU A 26 0.05 -9.61 5.99
N VAL A 27 0.72 -8.72 6.73
CA VAL A 27 0.30 -7.31 6.86
C VAL A 27 0.38 -6.59 5.52
N ASP A 28 1.46 -6.80 4.76
CA ASP A 28 1.59 -6.25 3.41
C ASP A 28 0.45 -6.72 2.52
N LEU A 29 0.16 -8.04 2.52
CA LEU A 29 -0.95 -8.61 1.77
C LEU A 29 -2.30 -8.00 2.13
N GLN A 30 -2.55 -7.74 3.42
CA GLN A 30 -3.78 -7.08 3.85
C GLN A 30 -3.86 -5.64 3.32
N ARG A 31 -2.74 -4.90 3.26
CA ARG A 31 -2.69 -3.55 2.67
C ARG A 31 -3.05 -3.58 1.19
N TRP A 32 -2.55 -4.56 0.44
CA TRP A 32 -2.95 -4.79 -0.95
C TRP A 32 -4.46 -4.98 -1.07
N PHE A 33 -5.05 -5.88 -0.29
CA PHE A 33 -6.50 -6.15 -0.36
C PHE A 33 -7.37 -5.01 0.15
N SER A 34 -6.85 -4.16 1.04
CA SER A 34 -7.57 -2.97 1.51
C SER A 34 -7.53 -1.78 0.54
N GLY A 35 -6.79 -1.88 -0.56
CA GLY A 35 -6.60 -0.77 -1.50
C GLY A 35 -5.63 0.32 -0.98
N ALA A 36 -4.86 0.04 0.07
CA ALA A 36 -3.92 1.02 0.63
C ALA A 36 -2.76 1.38 -0.32
N TYR A 37 -2.53 0.57 -1.35
CA TYR A 37 -1.53 0.81 -2.40
C TYR A 37 -2.14 1.37 -3.70
N ALA A 38 -3.28 2.05 -3.62
CA ALA A 38 -3.89 2.70 -4.78
C ALA A 38 -3.03 3.84 -5.32
N ILE A 39 -2.90 3.93 -6.65
CA ILE A 39 -2.28 5.06 -7.33
C ILE A 39 -3.36 6.12 -7.56
N PRO A 40 -3.17 7.37 -7.09
CA PRO A 40 -4.13 8.42 -7.33
C PRO A 40 -4.22 8.70 -8.84
N ALA A 41 -5.44 8.81 -9.36
CA ALA A 41 -5.65 9.28 -10.72
C ALA A 41 -5.23 10.75 -10.79
N ALA A 42 -4.44 11.10 -11.81
CA ALA A 42 -4.24 12.50 -12.15
C ALA A 42 -5.59 13.02 -12.68
N LEU A 43 -6.12 14.05 -12.03
CA LEU A 43 -7.21 14.85 -12.59
C LEU A 43 -6.57 15.81 -13.58
N ASP A 44 -6.22 15.34 -14.77
CA ASP A 44 -6.04 16.26 -15.89
C ASP A 44 -7.42 16.58 -16.48
N ASP A 45 -7.68 17.87 -16.70
CA ASP A 45 -8.95 18.43 -17.20
C ASP A 45 -9.14 18.14 -18.72
N SER A 46 -8.55 17.06 -19.22
CA SER A 46 -8.49 16.69 -20.64
C SER A 46 -8.71 15.20 -20.90
N ALA A 47 -9.36 14.49 -19.96
CA ALA A 47 -9.84 13.13 -20.20
C ALA A 47 -11.36 13.13 -20.35
N ASP A 48 -11.79 13.53 -21.55
CA ASP A 48 -13.09 13.19 -22.12
C ASP A 48 -13.33 11.66 -22.07
N GLU A 49 -14.46 11.31 -21.44
CA GLU A 49 -15.30 10.13 -21.67
C GLU A 49 -14.67 8.74 -21.44
N ASP A 50 -15.00 8.16 -20.27
CA ASP A 50 -15.25 6.72 -19.97
C ASP A 50 -14.61 6.24 -18.64
N VAL A 51 -15.13 6.69 -17.50
CA VAL A 51 -14.93 5.98 -16.20
C VAL A 51 -16.20 5.96 -15.34
N GLU A 52 -17.27 5.37 -15.87
CA GLU A 52 -18.33 4.84 -15.01
C GLU A 52 -17.82 3.56 -14.34
N ASN A 53 -17.10 3.69 -13.22
CA ASN A 53 -17.23 2.75 -12.09
C ASN A 53 -16.55 3.29 -10.82
N GLY A 54 -17.23 4.22 -10.13
CA GLY A 54 -16.81 4.73 -8.83
C GLY A 54 -16.92 3.68 -7.72
N LEU A 55 -15.77 3.18 -7.25
CA LEU A 55 -15.51 2.87 -5.84
C LEU A 55 -14.07 3.31 -5.55
N GLY A 56 -13.74 4.21 -4.65
CA GLY A 56 -14.43 5.02 -3.66
C GLY A 56 -13.33 5.71 -2.87
N ALA A 57 -13.58 6.90 -2.33
CA ALA A 57 -12.59 7.69 -1.61
C ALA A 57 -11.98 6.91 -0.43
N GLY A 58 -10.74 6.45 -0.58
CA GLY A 58 -9.89 6.01 0.52
C GLY A 58 -9.43 7.24 1.29
N GLN A 59 -10.16 7.63 2.33
CA GLN A 59 -9.78 8.71 3.24
C GLN A 59 -8.37 8.45 3.76
N ALA A 60 -7.44 9.32 3.40
CA ALA A 60 -6.13 9.40 4.03
C ALA A 60 -6.35 9.66 5.52
N GLN A 61 -6.16 8.64 6.34
CA GLN A 61 -6.10 8.84 7.78
C GLN A 61 -4.87 9.71 8.06
N LYS A 62 -5.10 11.00 8.34
CA LYS A 62 -4.08 11.87 8.93
C LYS A 62 -3.60 11.18 10.23
N PRO A 63 -2.32 10.81 10.35
CA PRO A 63 -1.83 10.25 11.61
C PRO A 63 -1.91 11.34 12.71
N PRO A 64 -2.30 11.00 13.95
CA PRO A 64 -2.11 11.91 15.09
C PRO A 64 -0.60 12.07 15.34
N LEU A 65 -0.01 13.25 15.55
CA LEU A 65 -0.48 14.59 15.94
C LEU A 65 -0.02 15.65 14.92
#